data_AF-A0A2Z6B077-F1
#
_entry.id   AF-A0A2Z6B077-F1
#
_cell.length_a   1.000
_cell.length_b   1.000
_cell.length_c   1.000
_cell.angle_alpha   90.00
_cell.angle_beta   90.00
_cell.angle_gamma   90.00
#
_symmetry.space_group_name_H-M   'P 1'
#
loop_
_entity.id
_entity.type
_entity.pdbx_description
1 polymer ?
#
loop_
_entity_poly.entity_id
_entity_poly.type
_entity_poly.pdbx_seq_one_letter_code
_entity_poly.pdbx_strand_id
1 'polypeptide(L)'
;MQFNIITLFPEFFDSPLSCGLMAKGTEQGLVNFSLLNPRDFTSDRHRTVDDRPYGGGPGMVMMCDPVAQAIESLPDPGRIVYLSPRGKPMSQSLAREFAEEQNLTLICGRYEGLDERLLELFPIEQVSVGDFVLNGGESAALCLLESVARLVPEFMGHEDSADEESFSTGLLEYPHYTRPEQYRGLSVPEVLTGGDHKRIAQWRHERALDQTLASRPDLLWQAEIDGDDVHYLRRARAEGLGGALGRNLYLALLHAPVVNKFGHTVSVSLTNLDIHDIARVSCTCGLGGYYIATPLADQRKLLERLVGHWLDGPGRRANSDRSEAIGTIRAATDLEEIVQDVENRCGQVPKIVATSARGAGDLTGNEVREWLGEGPVLLVMGTAHGLAPEVLERADGVLRPVRFMSGYNHLSVRSATAIMVDRLLGDAL
;
A
#
# COMPACT_ATOMS: atom_id res chain seq x y z
N MET A 1 -6.05 -33.07 -2.03
CA MET A 1 -6.77 -31.96 -2.68
C MET A 1 -6.76 -32.14 -4.19
N GLN A 2 -7.82 -31.76 -4.88
CA GLN A 2 -7.95 -31.83 -6.34
C GLN A 2 -8.07 -30.41 -6.92
N PHE A 3 -7.26 -30.12 -7.93
CA PHE A 3 -7.31 -28.87 -8.70
C PHE A 3 -7.84 -29.15 -10.11
N ASN A 4 -8.97 -28.53 -10.46
CA ASN A 4 -9.49 -28.56 -11.82
C ASN A 4 -9.12 -27.26 -12.52
N ILE A 5 -8.44 -27.30 -13.65
CA ILE A 5 -7.96 -26.11 -14.35
C ILE A 5 -8.63 -26.05 -15.72
N ILE A 6 -9.51 -25.06 -15.89
CA ILE A 6 -10.18 -24.79 -17.15
C ILE A 6 -9.33 -23.77 -17.90
N THR A 7 -8.67 -24.20 -18.98
CA THR A 7 -7.68 -23.40 -19.72
C THR A 7 -7.67 -23.73 -21.21
N LEU A 8 -7.41 -22.74 -22.06
CA LEU A 8 -7.21 -22.98 -23.49
C LEU A 8 -5.84 -23.62 -23.81
N PHE A 9 -4.91 -23.59 -22.86
CA PHE A 9 -3.53 -24.07 -23.02
C PHE A 9 -3.14 -25.04 -21.88
N PRO A 10 -3.69 -26.27 -21.86
CA PRO A 10 -3.29 -27.30 -20.89
C PRO A 10 -1.78 -27.51 -20.81
N GLU A 11 -1.10 -27.48 -21.95
CA GLU A 11 0.35 -27.68 -22.07
C GLU A 11 1.19 -26.64 -21.29
N PHE A 12 0.59 -25.49 -20.94
CA PHE A 12 1.24 -24.47 -20.11
C PHE A 12 1.58 -25.01 -18.71
N PHE A 13 0.85 -26.03 -18.24
CA PHE A 13 0.97 -26.62 -16.91
C PHE A 13 1.87 -27.86 -16.88
N ASP A 14 2.26 -28.41 -18.04
CA ASP A 14 3.04 -29.65 -18.11
C ASP A 14 4.32 -29.56 -17.27
N SER A 15 5.16 -28.54 -17.53
CA SER A 15 6.43 -28.38 -16.81
C SER A 15 6.28 -27.95 -15.35
N PRO A 16 5.45 -26.95 -14.99
CA PRO A 16 5.31 -26.54 -13.59
C PRO A 16 4.77 -27.66 -12.69
N LEU A 17 3.77 -28.41 -13.15
CA LEU A 17 3.17 -29.49 -12.36
C LEU A 17 4.07 -30.74 -12.27
N SER A 18 4.98 -30.93 -13.23
CA SER A 18 5.91 -32.07 -13.26
C SER A 18 7.27 -31.78 -12.61
N CYS A 19 7.43 -30.69 -11.86
CA CYS A 19 8.71 -30.33 -11.24
C CYS A 19 8.62 -30.06 -9.72
N GLY A 20 9.76 -30.12 -9.04
CA GLY A 20 9.89 -29.66 -7.65
C GLY A 20 8.96 -30.36 -6.65
N LEU A 21 8.35 -29.57 -5.75
CA LEU A 21 7.40 -30.07 -4.75
C LEU A 21 6.05 -30.44 -5.37
N MET A 22 5.65 -29.81 -6.48
CA MET A 22 4.41 -30.14 -7.18
C MET A 22 4.43 -31.58 -7.70
N ALA A 23 5.53 -32.00 -8.33
CA ALA A 23 5.71 -33.37 -8.78
C ALA A 23 5.62 -34.37 -7.62
N LYS A 24 6.35 -34.10 -6.53
CA LYS A 24 6.37 -34.96 -5.33
C LYS A 24 4.98 -35.05 -4.68
N GLY A 25 4.29 -33.92 -4.53
CA GLY A 25 2.94 -33.88 -3.96
C GLY A 25 1.93 -34.65 -4.82
N THR A 26 2.11 -34.65 -6.14
CA THR A 26 1.31 -35.46 -7.07
C THR A 26 1.62 -36.95 -6.94
N GLU A 27 2.90 -37.33 -6.93
CA GLU A 27 3.35 -38.72 -6.76
C GLU A 27 2.87 -39.32 -5.43
N GLN A 28 2.79 -38.50 -4.38
CA GLN A 28 2.28 -38.88 -3.05
C GLN A 28 0.74 -38.83 -2.95
N GLY A 29 0.04 -38.33 -3.97
CA GLY A 29 -1.41 -38.19 -3.99
C GLY A 29 -1.96 -37.09 -3.09
N LEU A 30 -1.11 -36.19 -2.58
CA LEU A 30 -1.51 -35.04 -1.75
C LEU A 30 -2.30 -34.02 -2.57
N VAL A 31 -1.87 -33.80 -3.81
CA VAL A 31 -2.52 -32.94 -4.79
C VAL A 31 -2.73 -33.69 -6.10
N ASN A 32 -3.82 -33.41 -6.80
CA ASN A 32 -4.15 -34.00 -8.09
C ASN A 32 -4.65 -32.91 -9.04
N PHE A 33 -4.45 -33.10 -10.34
CA PHE A 33 -4.76 -32.09 -11.35
C PHE A 33 -5.63 -32.66 -12.46
N SER A 34 -6.61 -31.87 -12.89
CA SER A 34 -7.38 -32.13 -14.11
C SER A 34 -7.35 -30.89 -14.99
N LEU A 35 -6.88 -31.04 -16.23
CA LEU A 35 -6.79 -29.95 -17.20
C LEU A 35 -7.94 -30.10 -18.20
N LEU A 36 -8.82 -29.11 -18.27
CA LEU A 36 -9.98 -29.11 -19.16
C LEU A 36 -9.82 -27.99 -20.16
N ASN A 37 -9.86 -28.34 -21.45
CA ASN A 37 -9.83 -27.35 -22.52
C ASN A 37 -11.25 -27.03 -23.01
N PRO A 38 -11.76 -25.80 -22.85
CA PRO A 38 -13.04 -25.38 -23.43
C PRO A 38 -13.21 -25.75 -24.92
N ARG A 39 -12.12 -25.86 -25.68
CA ARG A 39 -12.14 -26.30 -27.09
C ARG A 39 -12.67 -27.72 -27.29
N ASP A 40 -12.66 -28.56 -26.27
CA ASP A 40 -13.19 -29.92 -26.33
C ASP A 40 -14.71 -29.97 -26.07
N PHE A 41 -15.31 -28.84 -25.67
CA PHE A 41 -16.73 -28.69 -25.36
C PHE A 41 -17.51 -27.88 -26.41
N THR A 42 -16.89 -27.60 -27.55
CA THR A 42 -17.50 -26.89 -28.67
C THR A 42 -18.16 -27.87 -29.65
N SER A 43 -19.22 -27.44 -30.33
CA SER A 43 -19.90 -28.25 -31.37
C SER A 43 -19.41 -27.97 -32.79
N ASP A 44 -18.70 -26.87 -33.02
CA ASP A 44 -18.25 -26.46 -34.35
C ASP A 44 -16.89 -27.09 -34.74
N ARG A 45 -16.65 -27.22 -36.04
CA ARG A 45 -15.43 -27.84 -36.58
C ARG A 45 -14.15 -27.08 -36.21
N HIS A 46 -14.24 -25.77 -35.99
CA HIS A 46 -13.09 -24.92 -35.72
C HIS A 46 -12.75 -24.84 -34.24
N ARG A 47 -13.55 -25.47 -33.37
CA ARG A 47 -13.41 -25.42 -31.91
C ARG A 47 -13.36 -23.98 -31.39
N THR A 48 -14.38 -23.24 -31.77
CA THR A 48 -14.49 -21.80 -31.53
C THR A 48 -14.88 -21.56 -30.07
N VAL A 49 -14.07 -20.80 -29.35
CA VAL A 49 -14.24 -20.55 -27.90
C VAL A 49 -14.34 -19.07 -27.58
N ASP A 50 -14.31 -18.21 -28.60
CA ASP A 50 -14.30 -16.76 -28.47
C ASP A 50 -15.10 -16.11 -29.60
N ASP A 51 -15.75 -14.98 -29.30
CA ASP A 51 -16.48 -14.15 -30.27
C ASP A 51 -16.23 -12.67 -30.02
N ARG A 52 -16.68 -11.82 -30.94
CA ARG A 52 -16.62 -10.36 -30.81
C ARG A 52 -17.51 -9.88 -29.66
N PRO A 53 -17.05 -8.89 -28.87
CA PRO A 53 -17.88 -8.31 -27.82
C PRO A 53 -19.10 -7.57 -28.38
N TYR A 54 -20.25 -7.75 -27.74
CA TYR A 54 -21.38 -6.83 -27.92
C TYR A 54 -20.98 -5.43 -27.45
N GLY A 55 -21.49 -4.38 -28.14
CA GLY A 55 -21.10 -2.99 -27.89
C GLY A 55 -19.88 -2.50 -28.68
N GLY A 56 -19.19 -3.41 -29.40
CA GLY A 56 -17.99 -3.09 -30.16
C GLY A 56 -16.74 -2.99 -29.28
N GLY A 57 -15.64 -2.52 -29.85
CA GLY A 57 -14.32 -2.51 -29.21
C GLY A 57 -13.35 -3.50 -29.86
N PRO A 58 -12.04 -3.37 -29.57
CA PRO A 58 -11.03 -4.35 -29.99
C PRO A 58 -11.17 -5.65 -29.19
N GLY A 59 -10.50 -6.71 -29.67
CA GLY A 59 -10.38 -7.98 -28.94
C GLY A 59 -11.53 -8.96 -29.17
N MET A 60 -11.50 -10.04 -28.39
CA MET A 60 -12.45 -11.14 -28.39
C MET A 60 -12.85 -11.46 -26.94
N VAL A 61 -14.01 -12.07 -26.73
CA VAL A 61 -14.50 -12.50 -25.42
C VAL A 61 -14.73 -13.99 -25.46
N MET A 62 -14.29 -14.71 -24.43
CA MET A 62 -14.54 -16.15 -24.34
C MET A 62 -16.04 -16.42 -24.24
N MET A 63 -16.53 -17.33 -25.08
CA MET A 63 -17.93 -17.71 -25.15
C MET A 63 -18.39 -18.41 -23.85
N CYS A 64 -19.64 -18.14 -23.45
CA CYS A 64 -20.24 -18.72 -22.27
C CYS A 64 -20.35 -20.26 -22.34
N ASP A 65 -20.85 -20.79 -23.46
CA ASP A 65 -21.24 -22.21 -23.55
C ASP A 65 -20.05 -23.19 -23.37
N PRO A 66 -18.91 -23.06 -24.07
CA PRO A 66 -17.81 -24.01 -23.92
C PRO A 66 -17.21 -24.03 -22.50
N VAL A 67 -17.22 -22.88 -21.80
CA VAL A 67 -16.74 -22.80 -20.41
C VAL A 67 -17.77 -23.38 -19.44
N ALA A 68 -19.06 -23.11 -19.63
CA ALA A 68 -20.13 -23.68 -18.84
C ALA A 68 -20.14 -25.21 -18.91
N GLN A 69 -20.03 -25.76 -20.12
CA GLN A 69 -19.94 -27.20 -20.35
C GLN A 69 -18.70 -27.82 -19.68
N ALA A 70 -17.56 -27.12 -19.71
CA ALA A 70 -16.36 -27.58 -19.00
C ALA A 70 -16.58 -27.65 -17.48
N ILE A 71 -17.23 -26.64 -16.88
CA ILE A 71 -17.59 -26.64 -15.46
C ILE A 71 -18.57 -27.77 -15.14
N GLU A 72 -19.63 -27.92 -15.93
CA GLU A 72 -20.68 -28.94 -15.74
C GLU A 72 -20.17 -30.37 -15.93
N SER A 73 -19.07 -30.56 -16.66
CA SER A 73 -18.43 -31.86 -16.83
C SER A 73 -17.73 -32.38 -15.56
N LEU A 74 -17.45 -31.50 -14.61
CA LEU A 74 -16.81 -31.86 -13.34
C LEU A 74 -17.84 -32.48 -12.38
N PRO A 75 -17.62 -33.70 -11.86
CA PRO A 75 -18.54 -34.33 -10.91
C PRO A 75 -18.73 -33.51 -9.63
N ASP A 76 -17.65 -32.88 -9.17
CA ASP A 76 -17.64 -31.90 -8.10
C ASP A 76 -16.65 -30.79 -8.46
N PRO A 77 -17.13 -29.62 -8.92
CA PRO A 77 -16.25 -28.50 -9.23
C PRO A 77 -15.69 -27.84 -7.95
N GLY A 78 -16.21 -28.14 -6.76
CA GLY A 78 -15.86 -27.45 -5.53
C GLY A 78 -16.05 -25.94 -5.65
N ARG A 79 -15.14 -25.16 -5.05
CA ARG A 79 -15.11 -23.70 -5.25
C ARG A 79 -14.58 -23.36 -6.63
N ILE A 80 -15.25 -22.45 -7.33
CA ILE A 80 -14.90 -22.04 -8.68
C ILE A 80 -14.31 -20.64 -8.65
N VAL A 81 -13.05 -20.50 -9.04
CA VAL A 81 -12.28 -19.26 -9.01
C VAL A 81 -11.92 -18.84 -10.42
N TYR A 82 -12.33 -17.64 -10.82
CA TYR A 82 -11.88 -16.97 -12.03
C TYR A 82 -10.72 -16.03 -11.73
N LEU A 83 -9.58 -16.28 -12.39
CA LEU A 83 -8.38 -15.44 -12.28
C LEU A 83 -8.59 -14.16 -13.09
N SER A 84 -8.83 -13.05 -12.41
CA SER A 84 -9.26 -11.78 -12.99
C SER A 84 -8.67 -10.60 -12.22
N PRO A 85 -8.17 -9.54 -12.88
CA PRO A 85 -7.69 -8.33 -12.21
C PRO A 85 -8.81 -7.57 -11.46
N ARG A 86 -10.09 -7.88 -11.74
CA ARG A 86 -11.26 -7.34 -11.01
C ARG A 86 -11.52 -8.05 -9.68
N GLY A 87 -10.83 -9.17 -9.45
CA GLY A 87 -11.05 -10.04 -8.30
C GLY A 87 -10.54 -9.48 -6.99
N LYS A 88 -10.92 -10.14 -5.89
CA LYS A 88 -10.32 -9.90 -4.57
C LYS A 88 -8.80 -10.15 -4.67
N PRO A 89 -7.94 -9.26 -4.13
CA PRO A 89 -6.51 -9.49 -4.12
C PRO A 89 -6.16 -10.78 -3.39
N MET A 90 -5.28 -11.58 -3.99
CA MET A 90 -4.74 -12.78 -3.39
C MET A 90 -3.93 -12.43 -2.14
N SER A 91 -4.15 -13.18 -1.06
CA SER A 91 -3.46 -13.01 0.22
C SER A 91 -3.11 -14.38 0.80
N GLN A 92 -2.16 -14.41 1.73
CA GLN A 92 -1.81 -15.64 2.44
C GLN A 92 -3.00 -16.20 3.24
N SER A 93 -3.88 -15.33 3.76
CA SER A 93 -5.12 -15.74 4.42
C SER A 93 -6.12 -16.41 3.45
N LEU A 94 -6.24 -15.89 2.23
CA LEU A 94 -7.08 -16.50 1.20
C LEU A 94 -6.51 -17.83 0.70
N ALA A 95 -5.17 -17.96 0.61
CA ALA A 95 -4.52 -19.22 0.31
C ALA A 95 -4.85 -20.31 1.34
N ARG A 96 -4.81 -19.95 2.64
CA ARG A 96 -5.20 -20.86 3.74
C ARG A 96 -6.65 -21.29 3.63
N GLU A 97 -7.55 -20.35 3.34
CA GLU A 97 -8.98 -20.63 3.11
C GLU A 97 -9.18 -21.63 1.96
N PHE A 98 -8.50 -21.44 0.82
CA PHE A 98 -8.59 -22.37 -0.30
C PHE A 98 -7.95 -23.74 -0.02
N ALA A 99 -6.94 -23.82 0.84
CA ALA A 99 -6.28 -25.08 1.19
C ALA A 99 -7.16 -26.02 2.03
N GLU A 100 -8.23 -25.50 2.64
CA GLU A 100 -9.23 -26.28 3.36
C GLU A 100 -10.20 -27.03 2.42
N GLU A 101 -10.23 -26.67 1.13
CA GLU A 101 -11.12 -27.28 0.15
C GLU A 101 -10.62 -28.64 -0.34
N GLN A 102 -11.56 -29.56 -0.58
CA GLN A 102 -11.23 -30.84 -1.21
C GLN A 102 -11.01 -30.71 -2.72
N ASN A 103 -11.84 -29.89 -3.38
CA ASN A 103 -11.85 -29.62 -4.81
C ASN A 103 -11.81 -28.10 -5.05
N LEU A 104 -10.89 -27.63 -5.89
CA LEU A 104 -10.79 -26.22 -6.28
C LEU A 104 -10.69 -26.12 -7.81
N THR A 105 -11.64 -25.41 -8.42
CA THR A 105 -11.66 -25.18 -9.86
C THR A 105 -11.13 -23.78 -10.19
N LEU A 106 -10.15 -23.70 -11.09
CA LEU A 106 -9.50 -22.48 -11.54
C LEU A 106 -9.84 -22.24 -13.02
N ILE A 107 -10.45 -21.10 -13.33
CA ILE A 107 -10.77 -20.70 -14.70
C ILE A 107 -9.72 -19.69 -15.19
N CYS A 108 -8.96 -20.10 -16.21
CA CYS A 108 -7.97 -19.26 -16.86
C CYS A 108 -8.60 -18.50 -18.02
N GLY A 109 -8.99 -17.24 -17.79
CA GLY A 109 -9.50 -16.37 -18.85
C GLY A 109 -8.43 -16.01 -19.88
N ARG A 110 -8.87 -15.73 -21.11
CA ARG A 110 -8.06 -15.23 -22.23
C ARG A 110 -8.78 -14.09 -22.93
N TYR A 111 -8.06 -13.44 -23.85
CA TYR A 111 -8.57 -12.31 -24.62
C TYR A 111 -8.99 -11.16 -23.69
N GLU A 112 -10.16 -10.54 -23.90
CA GLU A 112 -10.71 -9.51 -23.00
C GLU A 112 -11.34 -10.09 -21.72
N GLY A 113 -11.49 -11.42 -21.63
CA GLY A 113 -12.05 -12.12 -20.49
C GLY A 113 -13.20 -13.06 -20.85
N LEU A 114 -14.00 -13.38 -19.83
CA LEU A 114 -15.17 -14.24 -19.95
C LEU A 114 -16.43 -13.43 -20.27
N ASP A 115 -17.41 -14.07 -20.91
CA ASP A 115 -18.78 -13.56 -20.94
C ASP A 115 -19.33 -13.45 -19.50
N GLU A 116 -19.76 -12.24 -19.10
CA GLU A 116 -20.16 -11.93 -17.72
C GLU A 116 -21.31 -12.82 -17.23
N ARG A 117 -22.15 -13.36 -18.12
CA ARG A 117 -23.26 -14.25 -17.75
C ARG A 117 -22.79 -15.53 -17.06
N LEU A 118 -21.54 -15.97 -17.27
CA LEU A 118 -20.97 -17.09 -16.51
C LEU A 118 -20.96 -16.83 -15.00
N LEU A 119 -20.69 -15.58 -14.59
CA LEU A 119 -20.69 -15.17 -13.18
C LEU A 119 -22.10 -15.14 -12.56
N GLU A 120 -23.14 -15.07 -13.41
CA GLU A 120 -24.55 -15.14 -12.98
C GLU A 120 -25.05 -16.58 -12.90
N LEU A 121 -24.52 -17.46 -13.78
CA LEU A 121 -24.93 -18.86 -13.89
C LEU A 121 -24.25 -19.78 -12.87
N PHE A 122 -23.00 -19.46 -12.51
CA PHE A 122 -22.19 -20.27 -11.60
C PHE A 122 -21.70 -19.41 -10.43
N PRO A 123 -21.50 -19.99 -9.23
CA PRO A 123 -20.96 -19.29 -8.08
C PRO A 123 -19.45 -19.05 -8.22
N ILE A 124 -19.06 -18.25 -9.22
CA ILE A 124 -17.66 -17.98 -9.54
C ILE A 124 -17.16 -16.81 -8.70
N GLU A 125 -16.13 -17.09 -7.90
CA GLU A 125 -15.37 -16.08 -7.17
C GLU A 125 -14.26 -15.51 -8.06
N GLN A 126 -14.05 -14.20 -8.04
CA GLN A 126 -12.96 -13.58 -8.80
C GLN A 126 -11.77 -13.31 -7.88
N VAL A 127 -10.56 -13.71 -8.31
CA VAL A 127 -9.31 -13.47 -7.57
C VAL A 127 -8.27 -12.83 -8.49
N SER A 128 -7.62 -11.78 -7.98
CA SER A 128 -6.51 -11.09 -8.64
C SER A 128 -5.19 -11.44 -7.96
N VAL A 129 -4.14 -11.77 -8.73
CA VAL A 129 -2.79 -12.03 -8.20
C VAL A 129 -1.93 -10.76 -8.06
N GLY A 130 -2.46 -9.61 -8.47
CA GLY A 130 -1.81 -8.31 -8.28
C GLY A 130 -2.33 -7.22 -9.24
N ASP A 131 -1.87 -6.00 -9.02
CA ASP A 131 -2.30 -4.81 -9.77
C ASP A 131 -1.53 -4.64 -11.09
N PHE A 132 -1.61 -5.66 -11.94
CA PHE A 132 -1.02 -5.70 -13.28
C PHE A 132 -1.85 -6.61 -14.21
N VAL A 133 -1.61 -6.52 -15.53
CA VAL A 133 -2.35 -7.29 -16.53
C VAL A 133 -1.47 -8.38 -17.13
N LEU A 134 -2.00 -9.60 -17.22
CA LEU A 134 -1.37 -10.76 -17.83
C LEU A 134 -2.07 -11.12 -19.16
N ASN A 135 -1.38 -11.87 -20.02
CA ASN A 135 -1.95 -12.36 -21.29
C ASN A 135 -3.04 -13.43 -21.11
N GLY A 136 -3.19 -13.96 -19.90
CA GLY A 136 -4.12 -15.03 -19.57
C GLY A 136 -4.05 -15.41 -18.09
N GLY A 137 -5.05 -16.16 -17.65
CA GLY A 137 -5.16 -16.59 -16.26
C GLY A 137 -4.19 -17.70 -15.85
N GLU A 138 -3.43 -18.31 -16.76
CA GLU A 138 -2.61 -19.50 -16.47
C GLU A 138 -1.46 -19.21 -15.51
N SER A 139 -0.74 -18.10 -15.70
CA SER A 139 0.31 -17.69 -14.76
C SER A 139 -0.27 -17.33 -13.38
N ALA A 140 -1.45 -16.69 -13.35
CA ALA A 140 -2.15 -16.38 -12.11
C ALA A 140 -2.64 -17.66 -11.40
N ALA A 141 -3.11 -18.64 -12.17
CA ALA A 141 -3.52 -19.94 -11.65
C ALA A 141 -2.33 -20.68 -11.04
N LEU A 142 -1.15 -20.66 -11.67
CA LEU A 142 0.08 -21.21 -11.08
C LEU A 142 0.46 -20.52 -9.76
N CYS A 143 0.40 -19.18 -9.69
CA CYS A 143 0.67 -18.45 -8.44
C CYS A 143 -0.28 -18.88 -7.31
N LEU A 144 -1.59 -18.94 -7.61
CA LEU A 144 -2.59 -19.37 -6.63
C LEU A 144 -2.34 -20.82 -6.22
N LEU A 145 -2.20 -21.71 -7.21
CA LEU A 145 -2.02 -23.14 -7.00
C LEU A 145 -0.77 -23.45 -6.17
N GLU A 146 0.37 -22.82 -6.43
CA GLU A 146 1.57 -23.01 -5.59
C GLU A 146 1.36 -22.51 -4.16
N SER A 147 0.71 -21.36 -3.98
CA SER A 147 0.44 -20.80 -2.65
C SER A 147 -0.53 -21.64 -1.81
N VAL A 148 -1.46 -22.34 -2.46
CA VAL A 148 -2.46 -23.20 -1.82
C VAL A 148 -1.90 -24.61 -1.59
N ALA A 149 -1.30 -25.22 -2.61
CA ALA A 149 -0.78 -26.59 -2.54
C ALA A 149 0.23 -26.76 -1.40
N ARG A 150 1.10 -25.76 -1.18
CA ARG A 150 2.09 -25.79 -0.09
C ARG A 150 1.49 -25.80 1.32
N LEU A 151 0.23 -25.40 1.47
CA LEU A 151 -0.49 -25.40 2.74
C LEU A 151 -1.28 -26.71 2.97
N VAL A 152 -1.34 -27.58 1.97
CA VAL A 152 -1.94 -28.92 2.13
C VAL A 152 -1.10 -29.71 3.13
N PRO A 153 -1.71 -30.39 4.12
CA PRO A 153 -0.99 -31.21 5.09
C PRO A 153 0.00 -32.17 4.41
N GLU A 154 1.16 -32.34 5.03
CA GLU A 154 2.27 -33.17 4.56
C GLU A 154 3.00 -32.69 3.29
N PHE A 155 2.50 -31.67 2.57
CA PHE A 155 3.09 -31.24 1.28
C PHE A 155 4.53 -30.74 1.40
N MET A 156 4.83 -29.94 2.42
CA MET A 156 6.18 -29.42 2.67
C MET A 156 7.07 -30.34 3.52
N GLY A 157 6.54 -31.47 4.01
CA GLY A 157 7.25 -32.48 4.81
C GLY A 157 7.55 -32.10 6.26
N HIS A 158 7.85 -30.83 6.58
CA HIS A 158 8.03 -30.35 7.96
C HIS A 158 7.03 -29.23 8.27
N GLU A 159 6.13 -29.47 9.24
CA GLU A 159 5.03 -28.56 9.59
C GLU A 159 5.53 -27.21 10.14
N ASP A 160 6.68 -27.21 10.84
CA ASP A 160 7.23 -26.02 11.52
C ASP A 160 7.59 -24.84 10.57
N SER A 161 7.74 -25.09 9.26
CA SER A 161 8.15 -24.05 8.29
C SER A 161 7.04 -23.03 7.99
N ALA A 162 5.77 -23.45 7.98
CA ALA A 162 4.69 -22.61 7.46
C ALA A 162 4.33 -21.44 8.38
N ASP A 163 4.63 -21.55 9.68
CA ASP A 163 4.19 -20.59 10.69
C ASP A 163 5.18 -19.42 10.90
N GLU A 164 6.46 -19.59 10.52
CA GLU A 164 7.49 -18.54 10.61
C GLU A 164 7.70 -17.74 9.30
N GLU A 165 6.96 -18.08 8.24
CA GLU A 165 7.12 -17.46 6.92
C GLU A 165 6.52 -16.06 6.81
N SER A 166 6.96 -15.35 5.77
CA SER A 166 6.42 -14.03 5.42
C SER A 166 4.89 -14.06 5.32
N PHE A 167 4.25 -13.05 5.91
CA PHE A 167 2.80 -12.85 5.99
C PHE A 167 2.03 -13.80 6.91
N SER A 168 2.65 -14.82 7.52
CA SER A 168 1.96 -15.72 8.47
C SER A 168 1.56 -15.01 9.76
N THR A 169 2.42 -14.13 10.30
CA THR A 169 2.15 -13.30 11.49
C THR A 169 1.89 -11.83 11.16
N GLY A 170 1.68 -11.52 9.87
CA GLY A 170 1.60 -10.14 9.38
C GLY A 170 2.96 -9.45 9.22
N LEU A 171 4.08 -10.13 9.47
CA LEU A 171 5.45 -9.61 9.25
C LEU A 171 6.12 -10.29 8.05
N LEU A 172 7.19 -9.68 7.53
CA LEU A 172 8.12 -10.32 6.61
C LEU A 172 9.10 -11.22 7.38
N GLU A 173 9.60 -12.25 6.71
CA GLU A 173 10.55 -13.18 7.29
C GLU A 173 11.94 -12.55 7.50
N TYR A 174 12.65 -13.05 8.50
CA TYR A 174 14.03 -12.67 8.81
C TYR A 174 15.03 -13.15 7.74
N PRO A 175 16.23 -12.55 7.66
CA PRO A 175 17.25 -12.97 6.70
C PRO A 175 17.83 -14.34 7.08
N HIS A 176 18.00 -15.18 6.07
CA HIS A 176 18.57 -16.52 6.20
C HIS A 176 20.06 -16.56 5.90
N TYR A 177 20.78 -17.39 6.65
CA TYR A 177 22.22 -17.61 6.48
C TYR A 177 22.49 -19.11 6.41
N THR A 178 23.42 -19.52 5.54
CA THR A 178 23.86 -20.91 5.44
C THR A 178 25.39 -20.98 5.33
N ARG A 179 25.93 -22.19 5.40
CA ARG A 179 27.37 -22.43 5.32
C ARG A 179 27.92 -21.92 3.97
N PRO A 180 29.16 -21.40 3.94
CA PRO A 180 30.14 -21.32 5.02
C PRO A 180 29.95 -20.12 5.97
N GLU A 181 30.55 -20.17 7.17
CA GLU A 181 30.43 -19.11 8.19
C GLU A 181 30.96 -17.75 7.74
N GLN A 182 31.96 -17.73 6.85
CA GLN A 182 32.48 -16.51 6.24
C GLN A 182 32.50 -16.67 4.72
N TYR A 183 31.91 -15.70 4.02
CA TYR A 183 31.88 -15.66 2.56
C TYR A 183 32.23 -14.25 2.07
N ARG A 184 33.34 -14.14 1.33
CA ARG A 184 33.85 -12.86 0.77
C ARG A 184 33.97 -11.72 1.81
N GLY A 185 34.41 -12.07 3.03
CA GLY A 185 34.58 -11.12 4.12
C GLY A 185 33.30 -10.78 4.90
N LEU A 186 32.15 -11.32 4.50
CA LEU A 186 30.90 -11.25 5.27
C LEU A 186 30.77 -12.48 6.16
N SER A 187 30.50 -12.26 7.44
CA SER A 187 30.33 -13.34 8.43
C SER A 187 28.86 -13.54 8.78
N VAL A 188 28.48 -14.78 9.06
CA VAL A 188 27.19 -15.09 9.69
C VAL A 188 27.12 -14.40 11.07
N PRO A 189 25.98 -13.80 11.45
CA PRO A 189 25.81 -13.20 12.77
C PRO A 189 26.14 -14.18 13.91
N GLU A 190 26.98 -13.75 14.87
CA GLU A 190 27.47 -14.61 15.97
C GLU A 190 26.34 -15.22 16.82
N VAL A 191 25.19 -14.54 16.91
CA VAL A 191 24.00 -15.05 17.60
C VAL A 191 23.48 -16.35 16.98
N LEU A 192 23.63 -16.53 15.67
CA LEU A 192 23.19 -17.73 14.94
C LEU A 192 24.16 -18.91 15.10
N THR A 193 25.39 -18.67 15.54
CA THR A 193 26.40 -19.72 15.76
C THR A 193 26.43 -20.22 17.20
N GLY A 194 25.80 -19.50 18.14
CA GLY A 194 25.91 -19.74 19.60
C GLY A 194 24.98 -20.79 20.21
N GLY A 195 24.10 -21.43 19.43
CA GLY A 195 23.19 -22.49 19.91
C GLY A 195 22.12 -22.07 20.94
N ASP A 196 22.07 -20.80 21.34
CA ASP A 196 21.07 -20.27 22.26
C ASP A 196 19.76 -20.00 21.51
N HIS A 197 18.86 -20.99 21.55
CA HIS A 197 17.58 -20.94 20.84
C HIS A 197 16.73 -19.71 21.19
N LYS A 198 16.78 -19.24 22.44
CA LYS A 198 16.00 -18.06 22.86
C LYS A 198 16.56 -16.79 22.23
N ARG A 199 17.88 -16.63 22.23
CA ARG A 199 18.54 -15.49 21.57
C ARG A 199 18.37 -15.51 20.06
N ILE A 200 18.40 -16.70 19.45
CA ILE A 200 18.16 -16.85 18.01
C ILE A 200 16.71 -16.45 17.66
N ALA A 201 15.72 -16.93 18.41
CA ALA A 201 14.32 -16.56 18.19
C ALA A 201 14.07 -15.05 18.34
N GLN A 202 14.63 -14.43 19.40
CA GLN A 202 14.55 -12.98 19.57
C GLN A 202 15.19 -12.23 18.39
N TRP A 203 16.40 -12.65 17.98
CA TRP A 203 17.08 -12.02 16.85
C TRP A 203 16.28 -12.15 15.55
N ARG A 204 15.69 -13.32 15.29
CA ARG A 204 14.82 -13.57 14.13
C ARG A 204 13.63 -12.62 14.12
N HIS A 205 12.91 -12.51 15.24
CA HIS A 205 11.77 -11.59 15.36
C HIS A 205 12.18 -10.13 15.14
N GLU A 206 13.26 -9.69 15.79
CA GLU A 206 13.81 -8.34 15.60
C GLU A 206 14.21 -8.05 14.14
N ARG A 207 14.78 -9.04 13.43
CA ARG A 207 15.10 -8.89 11.99
C ARG A 207 13.86 -8.90 11.10
N ALA A 208 12.81 -9.65 11.45
CA ALA A 208 11.52 -9.63 10.75
C ALA A 208 10.87 -8.25 10.84
N LEU A 209 10.90 -7.62 12.03
CA LEU A 209 10.47 -6.23 12.22
C LEU A 209 11.28 -5.26 11.37
N ASP A 210 12.61 -5.40 11.36
CA ASP A 210 13.49 -4.56 10.54
C ASP A 210 13.15 -4.67 9.04
N GLN A 211 13.00 -5.88 8.52
CA GLN A 211 12.69 -6.14 7.12
C GLN A 211 11.31 -5.57 6.75
N THR A 212 10.34 -5.75 7.63
CA THR A 212 8.97 -5.23 7.48
C THR A 212 8.98 -3.71 7.45
N LEU A 213 9.60 -3.06 8.45
CA LEU A 213 9.71 -1.60 8.52
C LEU A 213 10.43 -1.02 7.28
N ALA A 214 11.48 -1.67 6.81
CA ALA A 214 12.27 -1.18 5.68
C ALA A 214 11.57 -1.36 4.31
N SER A 215 10.80 -2.43 4.12
CA SER A 215 10.29 -2.82 2.80
C SER A 215 8.78 -2.70 2.65
N ARG A 216 8.03 -3.00 3.71
CA ARG A 216 6.56 -3.08 3.73
C ARG A 216 6.01 -2.55 5.06
N PRO A 217 6.30 -1.29 5.42
CA PRO A 217 5.85 -0.71 6.69
C PRO A 217 4.32 -0.73 6.84
N ASP A 218 3.59 -0.75 5.72
CA ASP A 218 2.12 -0.90 5.69
C ASP A 218 1.60 -2.18 6.37
N LEU A 219 2.42 -3.23 6.48
CA LEU A 219 2.04 -4.46 7.16
C LEU A 219 1.99 -4.31 8.69
N LEU A 220 2.73 -3.34 9.26
CA LEU A 220 2.75 -3.10 10.71
C LEU A 220 1.38 -2.69 11.25
N TRP A 221 0.52 -2.12 10.40
CA TRP A 221 -0.85 -1.78 10.76
C TRP A 221 -1.71 -3.01 11.10
N GLN A 222 -1.41 -4.16 10.49
CA GLN A 222 -2.18 -5.40 10.65
C GLN A 222 -1.47 -6.44 11.51
N ALA A 223 -0.16 -6.30 11.72
CA ALA A 223 0.64 -7.21 12.53
C ALA A 223 0.27 -7.11 14.02
N GLU A 224 0.39 -8.22 14.73
CA GLU A 224 0.31 -8.24 16.20
C GLU A 224 1.63 -7.71 16.77
N ILE A 225 1.64 -6.43 17.17
CA ILE A 225 2.82 -5.73 17.71
C ILE A 225 2.64 -5.52 19.21
N ASP A 226 3.57 -6.03 20.02
CA ASP A 226 3.55 -5.86 21.46
C ASP A 226 4.34 -4.62 21.95
N GLY A 227 4.45 -4.44 23.28
CA GLY A 227 5.16 -3.31 23.86
C GLY A 227 6.67 -3.31 23.59
N ASP A 228 7.30 -4.47 23.59
CA ASP A 228 8.73 -4.62 23.36
C ASP A 228 9.05 -4.34 21.88
N ASP A 229 8.18 -4.79 20.96
CA ASP A 229 8.26 -4.48 19.53
C ASP A 229 8.17 -2.98 19.26
N VAL A 230 7.25 -2.27 19.92
CA VAL A 230 7.15 -0.80 19.81
C VAL A 230 8.44 -0.13 20.27
N HIS A 231 9.02 -0.58 21.38
CA HIS A 231 10.29 -0.04 21.87
C HIS A 231 11.44 -0.30 20.88
N TYR A 232 11.46 -1.50 20.29
CA TYR A 232 12.43 -1.90 19.28
C TYR A 232 12.33 -1.04 18.02
N LEU A 233 11.14 -0.95 17.41
CA LEU A 233 10.87 -0.19 16.19
C LEU A 233 11.19 1.30 16.36
N ARG A 234 10.88 1.89 17.52
CA ARG A 234 11.25 3.28 17.83
C ARG A 234 12.75 3.50 17.80
N ARG A 235 13.53 2.55 18.36
CA ARG A 235 15.00 2.62 18.32
C ARG A 235 15.52 2.44 16.89
N ALA A 236 15.06 1.41 16.18
CA ALA A 236 15.48 1.15 14.80
C ALA A 236 15.22 2.37 13.89
N ARG A 237 14.08 3.04 14.07
CA ARG A 237 13.74 4.25 13.33
C ARG A 237 14.59 5.46 13.72
N ALA A 238 14.91 5.62 15.00
CA ALA A 238 15.85 6.66 15.44
C ALA A 238 17.26 6.45 14.85
N GLU A 239 17.65 5.19 14.61
CA GLU A 239 18.90 4.79 13.95
C GLU A 239 18.84 4.90 12.41
N GLY A 240 17.67 5.24 11.83
CA GLY A 240 17.48 5.53 10.41
C GLY A 240 16.87 4.42 9.57
N LEU A 241 16.33 3.36 10.19
CA LEU A 241 15.62 2.30 9.48
C LEU A 241 14.16 2.72 9.16
N GLY A 242 13.66 2.39 7.97
CA GLY A 242 12.22 2.54 7.64
C GLY A 242 11.82 3.67 6.69
N GLY A 243 12.74 4.19 5.86
CA GLY A 243 12.43 5.28 4.94
C GLY A 243 12.37 6.64 5.64
N ALA A 244 12.41 7.72 4.86
CA ALA A 244 12.49 9.10 5.36
C ALA A 244 11.42 10.00 4.71
N LEU A 245 10.32 9.43 4.22
CA LEU A 245 9.31 10.18 3.47
C LEU A 245 8.76 11.35 4.30
N GLY A 246 8.55 11.14 5.62
CA GLY A 246 8.15 12.22 6.51
C GLY A 246 9.13 13.39 6.49
N ARG A 247 10.44 13.13 6.57
CA ARG A 247 11.48 14.19 6.59
C ARG A 247 11.48 15.05 5.33
N ASN A 248 11.05 14.50 4.21
CA ASN A 248 10.93 15.21 2.93
C ASN A 248 9.59 15.94 2.78
N LEU A 249 8.59 15.67 3.63
CA LEU A 249 7.32 16.37 3.61
C LEU A 249 7.33 17.59 4.53
N TYR A 250 7.02 18.75 3.96
CA TYR A 250 6.85 20.02 4.66
C TYR A 250 5.41 20.49 4.57
N LEU A 251 4.89 21.11 5.62
CA LEU A 251 3.54 21.67 5.65
C LEU A 251 3.59 23.19 5.51
N ALA A 252 2.72 23.77 4.69
CA ALA A 252 2.50 25.21 4.64
C ALA A 252 1.02 25.54 4.88
N LEU A 253 0.73 26.30 5.93
CA LEU A 253 -0.59 26.88 6.17
C LEU A 253 -0.59 28.35 5.76
N LEU A 254 -1.32 28.66 4.68
CA LEU A 254 -1.47 30.01 4.19
C LEU A 254 -2.68 30.71 4.81
N HIS A 255 -2.42 31.89 5.37
CA HIS A 255 -3.44 32.85 5.81
C HIS A 255 -3.69 33.96 4.79
N ALA A 256 -2.82 34.08 3.79
CA ALA A 256 -3.05 34.80 2.55
C ALA A 256 -2.10 34.26 1.45
N PRO A 257 -2.48 34.34 0.17
CA PRO A 257 -3.81 34.70 -0.32
C PRO A 257 -4.76 33.49 -0.22
N VAL A 258 -5.92 33.68 0.43
CA VAL A 258 -6.96 32.64 0.61
C VAL A 258 -8.33 33.15 0.17
N VAL A 259 -9.26 32.24 -0.10
CA VAL A 259 -10.60 32.57 -0.56
C VAL A 259 -11.58 32.57 0.62
N ASN A 260 -12.41 33.61 0.72
CA ASN A 260 -13.51 33.64 1.69
C ASN A 260 -14.78 32.95 1.15
N LYS A 261 -15.84 32.87 1.96
CA LYS A 261 -17.12 32.25 1.56
C LYS A 261 -17.81 32.88 0.34
N PHE A 262 -17.39 34.09 -0.04
CA PHE A 262 -17.92 34.84 -1.17
C PHE A 262 -17.04 34.75 -2.42
N GLY A 263 -15.92 34.00 -2.38
CA GLY A 263 -15.02 33.86 -3.52
C GLY A 263 -13.94 34.94 -3.65
N HIS A 264 -13.84 35.86 -2.70
CA HIS A 264 -12.83 36.92 -2.75
C HIS A 264 -11.51 36.47 -2.13
N THR A 265 -10.39 36.82 -2.77
CA THR A 265 -9.04 36.69 -2.19
C THR A 265 -8.88 37.67 -1.03
N VAL A 266 -8.51 37.15 0.13
CA VAL A 266 -8.38 37.91 1.39
C VAL A 266 -7.19 37.40 2.20
N SER A 267 -6.86 38.15 3.25
CA SER A 267 -6.03 37.68 4.37
C SER A 267 -6.93 37.37 5.57
N VAL A 268 -6.63 36.30 6.30
CA VAL A 268 -7.36 35.92 7.51
C VAL A 268 -6.44 35.77 8.72
N SER A 269 -6.99 35.95 9.92
CA SER A 269 -6.23 35.87 11.17
C SER A 269 -5.78 34.46 11.49
N LEU A 270 -4.72 34.36 12.31
CA LEU A 270 -4.23 33.10 12.84
C LEU A 270 -5.24 32.48 13.81
N THR A 271 -5.34 31.15 13.79
CA THR A 271 -6.13 30.40 14.78
C THR A 271 -5.21 29.60 15.67
N ASN A 272 -5.35 29.73 16.98
CA ASN A 272 -4.50 29.00 17.93
C ASN A 272 -4.59 27.48 17.76
N LEU A 273 -5.77 26.96 17.43
CA LEU A 273 -5.95 25.53 17.17
C LEU A 273 -5.13 25.05 15.96
N ASP A 274 -5.04 25.84 14.89
CA ASP A 274 -4.30 25.45 13.68
C ASP A 274 -2.79 25.39 13.95
N ILE A 275 -2.28 26.33 14.75
CA ILE A 275 -0.89 26.36 15.21
C ILE A 275 -0.58 25.06 15.98
N HIS A 276 -1.40 24.73 16.98
CA HIS A 276 -1.11 23.62 17.88
C HIS A 276 -1.36 22.23 17.29
N ASP A 277 -2.46 22.04 16.56
CA ASP A 277 -2.84 20.70 16.11
C ASP A 277 -1.97 20.26 14.93
N ILE A 278 -1.70 21.16 13.98
CA ILE A 278 -0.86 20.85 12.81
C ILE A 278 0.60 20.68 13.22
N ALA A 279 1.11 21.46 14.19
CA ALA A 279 2.44 21.24 14.74
C ALA A 279 2.58 19.86 15.39
N ARG A 280 1.53 19.37 16.05
CA ARG A 280 1.50 18.00 16.60
C ARG A 280 1.49 16.95 15.50
N VAL A 281 0.71 17.12 14.44
CA VAL A 281 0.76 16.25 13.25
C VAL A 281 2.18 16.23 12.68
N SER A 282 2.79 17.41 12.50
CA SER A 282 4.16 17.55 11.99
C SER A 282 5.17 16.77 12.84
N CYS A 283 5.07 16.90 14.16
CA CYS A 283 5.97 16.22 15.09
C CYS A 283 5.73 14.70 15.13
N THR A 284 4.47 14.28 15.26
CA THR A 284 4.09 12.86 15.33
C THR A 284 4.48 12.09 14.08
N CYS A 285 4.34 12.71 12.91
CA CYS A 285 4.68 12.08 11.63
C CYS A 285 6.15 12.28 11.21
N GLY A 286 6.97 12.96 12.03
CA GLY A 286 8.39 13.17 11.74
C GLY A 286 8.64 14.06 10.51
N LEU A 287 7.78 15.06 10.29
CA LEU A 287 7.83 15.91 9.11
C LEU A 287 9.02 16.87 9.11
N GLY A 288 9.46 17.30 7.92
CA GLY A 288 10.58 18.24 7.77
C GLY A 288 10.35 19.62 8.41
N GLY A 289 9.08 20.04 8.54
CA GLY A 289 8.69 21.24 9.27
C GLY A 289 7.30 21.74 8.94
N TYR A 290 6.83 22.71 9.73
CA TYR A 290 5.52 23.34 9.56
C TYR A 290 5.65 24.86 9.45
N TYR A 291 5.31 25.41 8.30
CA TYR A 291 5.30 26.83 8.01
C TYR A 291 3.90 27.43 8.13
N ILE A 292 3.85 28.64 8.69
CA ILE A 292 2.64 29.47 8.74
C ILE A 292 2.96 30.80 8.06
N ALA A 293 2.30 31.07 6.93
CA ALA A 293 2.52 32.28 6.16
C ALA A 293 1.37 33.28 6.33
N THR A 294 1.73 34.52 6.66
CA THR A 294 0.80 35.65 6.66
C THR A 294 1.53 36.95 6.36
N PRO A 295 1.00 37.83 5.48
CA PRO A 295 1.59 39.13 5.20
C PRO A 295 1.37 40.13 6.34
N LEU A 296 0.47 39.83 7.27
CA LEU A 296 0.10 40.69 8.38
C LEU A 296 1.16 40.65 9.50
N ALA A 297 1.87 41.76 9.71
CA ALA A 297 2.98 41.84 10.67
C ALA A 297 2.55 41.66 12.13
N ASP A 298 1.36 42.10 12.50
CA ASP A 298 0.77 41.89 13.84
C ASP A 298 0.49 40.41 14.11
N GLN A 299 0.02 39.67 13.10
CA GLN A 299 -0.20 38.24 13.17
C GLN A 299 1.13 37.48 13.30
N ARG A 300 2.17 37.86 12.56
CA ARG A 300 3.51 37.26 12.73
C ARG A 300 4.06 37.48 14.14
N LYS A 301 3.95 38.69 14.69
CA LYS A 301 4.34 38.98 16.09
C LYS A 301 3.53 38.16 17.10
N LEU A 302 2.24 37.95 16.83
CA LEU A 302 1.40 37.07 17.66
C LEU A 302 1.92 35.63 17.64
N LEU A 303 2.25 35.10 16.46
CA LEU A 303 2.82 33.77 16.29
C LEU A 303 4.16 33.64 17.03
N GLU A 304 5.08 34.59 16.86
CA GLU A 304 6.37 34.62 17.56
C GLU A 304 6.18 34.59 19.09
N ARG A 305 5.24 35.37 19.61
CA ARG A 305 4.93 35.39 21.05
C ARG A 305 4.36 34.05 21.53
N LEU A 306 3.48 33.43 20.74
CA LEU A 306 2.90 32.12 21.06
C LEU A 306 3.99 31.05 21.06
N VAL A 307 4.80 30.98 20.00
CA VAL A 307 5.92 30.04 19.88
C VAL A 307 6.93 30.25 21.01
N GLY A 308 7.34 31.50 21.27
CA GLY A 308 8.27 31.84 22.35
C GLY A 308 7.78 31.46 23.75
N HIS A 309 6.47 31.54 24.01
CA HIS A 309 5.89 31.06 25.28
C HIS A 309 6.14 29.57 25.52
N TRP A 310 6.14 28.76 24.46
CA TRP A 310 6.34 27.31 24.54
C TRP A 310 7.80 26.89 24.45
N LEU A 311 8.66 27.65 23.77
CA LEU A 311 10.09 27.31 23.63
C LEU A 311 10.96 27.82 24.78
N ASP A 312 10.75 29.07 25.20
CA ASP A 312 11.60 29.76 26.19
C ASP A 312 10.81 30.18 27.45
N GLY A 313 9.48 30.13 27.37
CA GLY A 313 8.59 30.59 28.41
C GLY A 313 8.13 29.51 29.41
N PRO A 314 7.15 29.85 30.27
CA PRO A 314 6.59 28.94 31.27
C PRO A 314 5.94 27.68 30.67
N GLY A 315 5.48 27.74 29.41
CA GLY A 315 4.81 26.63 28.72
C GLY A 315 5.71 25.39 28.59
N ARG A 316 7.02 25.60 28.36
CA ARG A 316 8.00 24.50 28.29
C ARG A 316 8.06 23.66 29.55
N ARG A 317 7.98 24.31 30.71
CA ARG A 317 8.03 23.65 32.02
C ARG A 317 6.73 22.94 32.35
N ALA A 318 5.63 23.36 31.73
CA ALA A 318 4.29 22.81 31.96
C ALA A 318 3.99 21.59 31.08
N ASN A 319 4.51 21.54 29.85
CA ASN A 319 4.30 20.42 28.92
C ASN A 319 5.42 20.32 27.89
N SER A 320 6.33 19.35 28.06
CA SER A 320 7.48 19.11 27.17
C SER A 320 7.04 18.71 25.76
N ASP A 321 6.05 17.83 25.64
CA ASP A 321 5.63 17.25 24.36
C ASP A 321 5.05 18.32 23.44
N ARG A 322 4.30 19.27 24.02
CA ARG A 322 3.77 20.41 23.28
C ARG A 322 4.87 21.40 22.88
N SER A 323 5.89 21.58 23.71
CA SER A 323 7.06 22.39 23.36
C SER A 323 7.82 21.82 22.17
N GLU A 324 7.98 20.49 22.13
CA GLU A 324 8.65 19.80 21.02
C GLU A 324 7.90 20.03 19.71
N ALA A 325 6.59 19.78 19.70
CA ALA A 325 5.76 19.99 18.52
C ALA A 325 5.83 21.43 18.00
N ILE A 326 5.73 22.43 18.90
CA ILE A 326 5.75 23.85 18.53
C ILE A 326 7.13 24.30 18.03
N GLY A 327 8.20 23.62 18.42
CA GLY A 327 9.55 23.86 17.89
C GLY A 327 9.69 23.55 16.39
N THR A 328 8.74 22.84 15.79
CA THR A 328 8.71 22.58 14.34
C THR A 328 8.19 23.77 13.52
N ILE A 329 7.60 24.79 14.18
CA ILE A 329 6.90 25.89 13.53
C ILE A 329 7.89 26.95 13.00
N ARG A 330 7.63 27.41 11.78
CA ARG A 330 8.34 28.52 11.13
C ARG A 330 7.34 29.57 10.66
N ALA A 331 7.61 30.83 10.96
CA ALA A 331 6.83 31.95 10.44
C ALA A 331 7.39 32.36 9.07
N ALA A 332 6.50 32.69 8.14
CA ALA A 332 6.84 33.28 6.86
C ALA A 332 5.87 34.42 6.50
N THR A 333 6.27 35.26 5.57
CA THR A 333 5.46 36.35 5.02
C THR A 333 4.53 35.86 3.92
N ASP A 334 5.01 34.95 3.07
CA ASP A 334 4.30 34.39 1.93
C ASP A 334 4.82 32.98 1.57
N LEU A 335 4.32 32.43 0.46
CA LEU A 335 4.73 31.12 -0.05
C LEU A 335 6.16 31.12 -0.61
N GLU A 336 6.66 32.24 -1.13
CA GLU A 336 8.00 32.33 -1.74
C GLU A 336 9.08 32.20 -0.69
N GLU A 337 8.90 32.87 0.44
CA GLU A 337 9.80 32.74 1.59
C GLU A 337 9.86 31.29 2.11
N ILE A 338 8.73 30.58 2.12
CA ILE A 338 8.69 29.16 2.52
C ILE A 338 9.49 28.30 1.55
N VAL A 339 9.23 28.45 0.25
CA VAL A 339 9.91 27.68 -0.81
C VAL A 339 11.43 27.91 -0.73
N GLN A 340 11.85 29.16 -0.52
CA GLN A 340 13.27 29.50 -0.40
C GLN A 340 13.91 28.92 0.87
N ASP A 341 13.24 28.94 2.02
CA ASP A 341 13.79 28.34 3.25
C ASP A 341 13.92 26.81 3.11
N VAL A 342 12.92 26.15 2.52
CA VAL A 342 12.99 24.70 2.26
C VAL A 342 14.11 24.38 1.27
N GLU A 343 14.26 25.15 0.19
CA GLU A 343 15.36 24.99 -0.76
C GLU A 343 16.72 25.13 -0.07
N ASN A 344 16.89 26.17 0.76
CA ASN A 344 18.14 26.40 1.48
C ASN A 344 18.47 25.27 2.46
N ARG A 345 17.45 24.63 3.05
CA ARG A 345 17.61 23.52 4.00
C ARG A 345 17.95 22.20 3.32
N CYS A 346 17.29 21.93 2.20
CA CYS A 346 17.36 20.64 1.52
C CYS A 346 18.38 20.63 0.37
N GLY A 347 18.81 21.81 -0.10
CA GLY A 347 19.63 21.95 -1.31
C GLY A 347 18.87 21.71 -2.61
N GLN A 348 17.53 21.65 -2.56
CA GLN A 348 16.65 21.36 -3.70
C GLN A 348 15.34 22.12 -3.55
N VAL A 349 14.85 22.70 -4.64
CA VAL A 349 13.54 23.36 -4.70
C VAL A 349 12.44 22.32 -4.42
N PRO A 350 11.53 22.57 -3.45
CA PRO A 350 10.45 21.64 -3.16
C PRO A 350 9.40 21.60 -4.27
N LYS A 351 8.83 20.41 -4.49
CA LYS A 351 7.58 20.29 -5.25
C LYS A 351 6.42 20.85 -4.45
N ILE A 352 5.63 21.74 -5.05
CA ILE A 352 4.51 22.41 -4.41
C ILE A 352 3.23 21.61 -4.69
N VAL A 353 2.68 20.99 -3.65
CA VAL A 353 1.42 20.24 -3.74
C VAL A 353 0.32 21.03 -3.05
N ALA A 354 -0.64 21.52 -3.82
CA ALA A 354 -1.78 22.23 -3.27
C ALA A 354 -2.92 21.27 -2.89
N THR A 355 -3.82 21.76 -2.05
CA THR A 355 -4.98 21.02 -1.57
C THR A 355 -6.25 21.81 -1.85
N SER A 356 -7.32 21.09 -2.16
CA SER A 356 -8.64 21.68 -2.39
C SER A 356 -9.74 20.79 -1.82
N ALA A 357 -10.82 21.39 -1.36
CA ALA A 357 -12.07 20.67 -1.07
C ALA A 357 -12.92 20.47 -2.34
N ARG A 358 -12.56 21.11 -3.45
CA ARG A 358 -13.33 21.20 -4.70
C ARG A 358 -12.58 20.58 -5.86
N GLY A 359 -13.33 20.11 -6.86
CA GLY A 359 -12.76 19.55 -8.08
C GLY A 359 -12.22 18.13 -7.89
N ALA A 360 -11.63 17.58 -8.95
CA ALA A 360 -11.11 16.22 -8.97
C ALA A 360 -9.67 16.10 -8.45
N GLY A 361 -8.95 17.22 -8.37
CA GLY A 361 -7.49 17.23 -8.35
C GLY A 361 -6.90 16.70 -9.66
N ASP A 362 -5.62 16.91 -9.86
CA ASP A 362 -4.83 16.38 -10.98
C ASP A 362 -3.64 15.53 -10.51
N LEU A 363 -3.40 15.45 -9.19
CA LEU A 363 -2.40 14.56 -8.59
C LEU A 363 -3.03 13.42 -7.79
N THR A 364 -2.41 12.24 -7.91
CA THR A 364 -2.65 11.08 -7.05
C THR A 364 -1.71 11.08 -5.84
N GLY A 365 -2.07 10.33 -4.79
CA GLY A 365 -1.20 10.16 -3.63
C GLY A 365 0.09 9.38 -3.94
N ASN A 366 0.07 8.50 -4.94
CA ASN A 366 1.24 7.71 -5.34
C ASN A 366 2.30 8.59 -6.01
N GLU A 367 1.90 9.50 -6.90
CA GLU A 367 2.82 10.47 -7.50
C GLU A 367 3.49 11.36 -6.44
N VAL A 368 2.73 11.79 -5.43
CA VAL A 368 3.30 12.56 -4.31
C VAL A 368 4.27 11.72 -3.47
N ARG A 369 3.97 10.44 -3.24
CA ARG A 369 4.89 9.50 -2.54
C ARG A 369 6.18 9.28 -3.34
N GLU A 370 6.09 9.17 -4.66
CA GLU A 370 7.26 9.09 -5.55
C GLU A 370 8.13 10.33 -5.41
N TRP A 371 7.53 11.54 -5.48
CA TRP A 371 8.28 12.80 -5.27
C TRP A 371 8.94 12.88 -3.89
N LEU A 372 8.28 12.41 -2.84
CA LEU A 372 8.87 12.34 -1.49
C LEU A 372 10.07 11.39 -1.41
N GLY A 373 10.12 10.37 -2.26
CA GLY A 373 11.28 9.49 -2.40
C GLY A 373 12.48 10.17 -3.10
N GLU A 374 12.22 11.17 -3.93
CA GLU A 374 13.22 11.88 -4.74
C GLU A 374 13.73 13.17 -4.09
N GLY A 375 12.92 13.87 -3.30
CA GLY A 375 13.28 15.17 -2.72
C GLY A 375 12.17 15.81 -1.88
N PRO A 376 12.33 17.09 -1.51
CA PRO A 376 11.38 17.78 -0.64
C PRO A 376 10.05 18.08 -1.35
N VAL A 377 8.95 17.89 -0.64
CA VAL A 377 7.59 18.24 -1.08
C VAL A 377 6.95 19.19 -0.05
N LEU A 378 6.38 20.28 -0.55
CA LEU A 378 5.66 21.26 0.24
C LEU A 378 4.14 21.10 0.04
N LEU A 379 3.45 20.57 1.05
CA LEU A 379 2.00 20.44 1.06
C LEU A 379 1.35 21.75 1.54
N VAL A 380 0.70 22.45 0.61
CA VAL A 380 0.12 23.77 0.81
C VAL A 380 -1.37 23.67 1.11
N MET A 381 -1.77 24.31 2.21
CA MET A 381 -3.13 24.33 2.70
C MET A 381 -3.59 25.77 2.90
N GLY A 382 -4.81 26.06 2.46
CA GLY A 382 -5.45 27.35 2.67
C GLY A 382 -6.34 27.32 3.89
N THR A 383 -6.36 28.42 4.63
CA THR A 383 -7.39 28.70 5.63
C THR A 383 -8.66 29.26 4.97
N ALA A 384 -9.64 29.69 5.77
CA ALA A 384 -10.94 30.18 5.31
C ALA A 384 -11.71 29.15 4.47
N HIS A 385 -11.99 29.43 3.19
CA HIS A 385 -12.71 28.53 2.27
C HIS A 385 -11.79 27.93 1.18
N GLY A 386 -10.47 27.99 1.38
CA GLY A 386 -9.47 27.37 0.50
C GLY A 386 -8.43 28.36 -0.03
N LEU A 387 -7.49 27.83 -0.82
CA LEU A 387 -6.42 28.61 -1.46
C LEU A 387 -6.95 29.54 -2.55
N ALA A 388 -6.31 30.69 -2.72
CA ALA A 388 -6.57 31.58 -3.85
C ALA A 388 -6.12 30.93 -5.19
N PRO A 389 -6.78 31.27 -6.32
CA PRO A 389 -6.42 30.73 -7.64
C PRO A 389 -4.94 30.89 -7.99
N GLU A 390 -4.35 32.04 -7.66
CA GLU A 390 -2.92 32.34 -7.85
C GLU A 390 -1.98 31.38 -7.11
N VAL A 391 -2.41 30.76 -6.00
CA VAL A 391 -1.62 29.71 -5.32
C VAL A 391 -1.77 28.38 -6.03
N LEU A 392 -2.98 28.05 -6.49
CA LEU A 392 -3.24 26.81 -7.22
C LEU A 392 -2.50 26.78 -8.56
N GLU A 393 -2.44 27.90 -9.27
CA GLU A 393 -1.70 28.05 -10.53
C GLU A 393 -0.17 27.90 -10.38
N ARG A 394 0.34 28.12 -9.16
CA ARG A 394 1.77 27.99 -8.83
C ARG A 394 2.14 26.59 -8.36
N ALA A 395 1.17 25.75 -8.02
CA ALA A 395 1.43 24.41 -7.54
C ALA A 395 1.89 23.51 -8.70
N ASP A 396 2.80 22.57 -8.43
CA ASP A 396 3.13 21.49 -9.36
C ASP A 396 1.93 20.54 -9.57
N GLY A 397 0.98 20.55 -8.64
CA GLY A 397 -0.36 20.01 -8.85
C GLY A 397 -1.22 20.07 -7.58
N VAL A 398 -2.47 19.61 -7.71
CA VAL A 398 -3.51 19.67 -6.69
C VAL A 398 -3.95 18.25 -6.32
N LEU A 399 -3.76 17.90 -5.05
CA LEU A 399 -4.24 16.63 -4.51
C LEU A 399 -5.77 16.58 -4.52
N ARG A 400 -6.29 15.38 -4.84
CA ARG A 400 -7.73 15.10 -4.78
C ARG A 400 -8.30 15.38 -3.39
N PRO A 401 -9.50 15.98 -3.28
CA PRO A 401 -10.13 16.25 -1.99
C PRO A 401 -10.30 15.00 -1.12
N VAL A 402 -10.17 15.19 0.20
CA VAL A 402 -10.48 14.15 1.18
C VAL A 402 -11.94 13.73 1.01
N ARG A 403 -12.14 12.44 0.68
CA ARG A 403 -13.47 11.83 0.48
C ARG A 403 -14.32 12.58 -0.56
N PHE A 404 -13.75 12.86 -1.74
CA PHE A 404 -14.41 13.50 -2.89
C PHE A 404 -15.74 12.88 -3.35
N MET A 405 -16.04 11.63 -2.96
CA MET A 405 -17.32 10.95 -3.25
C MET A 405 -18.47 11.40 -2.33
N SER A 406 -18.16 12.04 -1.19
CA SER A 406 -19.15 12.51 -0.23
C SER A 406 -19.70 13.87 -0.65
N GLY A 407 -21.00 14.10 -0.43
CA GLY A 407 -21.60 15.43 -0.56
C GLY A 407 -21.12 16.41 0.52
N TYR A 408 -20.57 15.91 1.64
CA TYR A 408 -19.96 16.73 2.68
C TYR A 408 -18.43 16.67 2.60
N ASN A 409 -17.81 17.82 2.32
CA ASN A 409 -16.35 18.00 2.15
C ASN A 409 -15.78 19.18 2.95
N HIS A 410 -16.53 19.70 3.93
CA HIS A 410 -16.15 20.88 4.72
C HIS A 410 -15.47 20.47 6.04
N LEU A 411 -14.27 19.91 5.94
CA LEU A 411 -13.42 19.59 7.09
C LEU A 411 -12.71 20.83 7.62
N SER A 412 -12.38 20.83 8.92
CA SER A 412 -11.38 21.80 9.43
C SER A 412 -10.04 21.53 8.75
N VAL A 413 -9.24 22.58 8.51
CA VAL A 413 -7.93 22.43 7.87
C VAL A 413 -7.07 21.41 8.63
N ARG A 414 -7.08 21.46 9.97
CA ARG A 414 -6.36 20.53 10.86
C ARG A 414 -6.73 19.06 10.62
N SER A 415 -8.03 18.79 10.51
CA SER A 415 -8.53 17.43 10.23
C SER A 415 -8.16 16.98 8.82
N ALA A 416 -8.25 17.87 7.84
CA ALA A 416 -7.83 17.58 6.47
C ALA A 416 -6.32 17.29 6.42
N THR A 417 -5.48 18.10 7.08
CA THR A 417 -4.03 17.92 7.20
C THR A 417 -3.70 16.54 7.77
N ALA A 418 -4.28 16.18 8.92
CA ALA A 418 -4.00 14.89 9.55
C ALA A 418 -4.33 13.71 8.62
N ILE A 419 -5.49 13.73 7.96
CA ILE A 419 -5.90 12.67 7.03
C ILE A 419 -5.01 12.63 5.79
N MET A 420 -4.61 13.79 5.26
CA MET A 420 -3.74 13.85 4.08
C MET A 420 -2.34 13.34 4.38
N VAL A 421 -1.73 13.77 5.50
CA VAL A 421 -0.41 13.31 5.93
C VAL A 421 -0.43 11.79 6.15
N ASP A 422 -1.42 11.27 6.86
CA ASP A 422 -1.60 9.82 7.07
C ASP A 422 -1.74 9.06 5.75
N ARG A 423 -2.53 9.56 4.79
CA ARG A 423 -2.67 8.94 3.46
C ARG A 423 -1.41 9.00 2.61
N LEU A 424 -0.58 10.02 2.79
CA LEU A 424 0.65 10.20 2.01
C LEU A 424 1.82 9.41 2.58
N LEU A 425 1.87 9.22 3.90
CA LEU A 425 3.00 8.53 4.53
C LEU A 425 2.62 7.10 4.95
N GLY A 426 1.43 6.88 5.50
CA GLY A 426 1.08 5.64 6.20
C GLY A 426 2.06 5.40 7.35
N ASP A 427 2.46 4.15 7.57
CA ASP A 427 3.53 3.80 8.51
C ASP A 427 4.94 3.93 7.89
N ALA A 428 5.05 4.35 6.62
CA ALA A 428 6.32 4.63 5.94
C ALA A 428 6.93 5.99 6.35
N LEU A 429 6.69 6.41 7.59
CA LEU A 429 6.98 7.74 8.12
C LEU A 429 8.48 8.06 8.17
#